data_AF-A0AAW0AE82-F1
#
_entry.id   AF-A0AAW0AE82-F1
#
_cell.length_a   1.000
_cell.length_b   1.000
_cell.length_c   1.000
_cell.angle_alpha   90.00
_cell.angle_beta   90.00
_cell.angle_gamma   90.00
#
_symmetry.space_group_name_H-M   'P 1'
#
loop_
_entity.id
_entity.type
_entity.pdbx_description
1 polymer ?
#
loop_
_entity_poly.entity_id
_entity_poly.type
_entity_poly.pdbx_seq_one_letter_code
_entity_poly.pdbx_strand_id
1 'polypeptide(L)'
;MVADLNVVEVLDSDEEDQLPPFNAREWIGKNKKYPRHPPRELEFYCARQLRIPQEIKNAFPNQALNVAAFSRTALPAKSYALVFPAAETCFSRLTPSMDIDQTLESLKTRPLPPIKLVDELNQAARQAILDGNLSVVDSRFPSTRLSFWVIATWRWLIDMVDAREEWKAARDWVDRRRGALVAADEAAQRLLTLGWDVQLAAGERSLQFARAISDRMVTDGMMDIMITVLEKRISATHYLY
;
A
#
# COMPACT_ATOMS: atom_id res chain seq x y z
N MET A 1 -11.68 13.04 -0.15
CA MET A 1 -11.99 12.31 -1.39
C MET A 1 -10.78 11.44 -1.70
N VAL A 2 -10.71 10.28 -1.05
CA VAL A 2 -9.71 9.26 -1.39
C VAL A 2 -10.17 8.79 -2.76
N ALA A 3 -9.42 9.10 -3.82
CA ALA A 3 -9.65 8.42 -5.08
C ALA A 3 -9.58 6.94 -4.73
N ASP A 4 -10.68 6.21 -4.94
CA ASP A 4 -10.69 4.75 -4.84
C ASP A 4 -9.48 4.32 -5.65
N LEU A 5 -8.40 3.98 -4.93
CA LEU A 5 -7.34 3.20 -5.49
C LEU A 5 -8.12 2.01 -5.99
N ASN A 6 -8.23 1.88 -7.32
CA ASN A 6 -8.59 0.64 -7.95
C ASN A 6 -7.63 -0.37 -7.33
N VAL A 7 -8.05 -0.96 -6.21
CA VAL A 7 -7.68 -2.27 -5.76
C VAL A 7 -7.98 -3.03 -7.02
N VAL A 8 -6.93 -3.31 -7.77
CA VAL A 8 -7.02 -4.24 -8.87
C VAL A 8 -7.53 -5.48 -8.15
N GLU A 9 -8.84 -5.73 -8.23
CA GLU A 9 -9.43 -6.95 -7.72
C GLU A 9 -8.57 -8.02 -8.35
N VAL A 10 -7.81 -8.69 -7.50
CA VAL A 10 -7.01 -9.81 -7.93
C VAL A 10 -8.06 -10.83 -8.30
N LEU A 11 -8.35 -10.94 -9.60
CA LEU A 11 -9.24 -11.95 -10.10
C LEU A 11 -8.75 -13.29 -9.56
N ASP A 12 -9.68 -14.10 -9.08
CA ASP A 12 -9.36 -15.46 -8.65
C ASP A 12 -8.67 -16.17 -9.82
N SER A 13 -7.70 -17.03 -9.51
CA SER A 13 -6.88 -17.73 -10.52
C SER A 13 -7.73 -18.42 -11.60
N ASP A 14 -8.92 -18.85 -11.22
CA ASP A 14 -9.85 -19.60 -12.07
C ASP A 14 -10.52 -18.72 -13.14
N GLU A 15 -10.56 -17.40 -12.94
CA GLU A 15 -11.04 -16.45 -13.96
C GLU A 15 -9.94 -16.05 -14.94
N GLU A 16 -8.67 -16.03 -14.52
CA GLU A 16 -7.52 -15.72 -15.40
C GLU A 16 -7.43 -16.72 -16.56
N ASP A 17 -7.66 -18.00 -16.29
CA ASP A 17 -7.60 -19.08 -17.29
C ASP A 17 -8.72 -19.03 -18.34
N GLN A 18 -9.81 -18.31 -18.06
CA GLN A 18 -10.96 -18.20 -18.96
C GLN A 18 -10.89 -16.99 -19.91
N LEU A 19 -9.94 -16.08 -19.70
CA LEU A 19 -9.81 -14.89 -20.53
C LEU A 19 -9.20 -15.22 -21.90
N PRO A 20 -9.69 -14.63 -22.99
CA PRO A 20 -9.06 -14.77 -24.29
C PRO A 20 -7.62 -14.21 -24.26
N PRO A 21 -6.68 -14.78 -25.04
CA PRO A 21 -5.30 -14.33 -25.04
C PRO A 21 -5.21 -12.87 -25.51
N PHE A 22 -4.50 -12.04 -24.73
CA PHE A 22 -4.28 -10.64 -25.07
C PHE A 22 -3.47 -10.48 -26.37
N ASN A 23 -4.06 -9.83 -27.38
CA ASN A 23 -3.40 -9.55 -28.66
C ASN A 23 -2.47 -8.33 -28.59
N ALA A 24 -1.26 -8.51 -28.06
CA ALA A 24 -0.29 -7.43 -27.90
C ALA A 24 0.03 -6.68 -29.21
N ARG A 25 -0.01 -7.35 -30.37
CA ARG A 25 0.29 -6.74 -31.68
C ARG A 25 -0.75 -5.71 -32.10
N GLU A 26 -1.98 -5.84 -31.63
CA GLU A 26 -3.07 -4.94 -31.97
C GLU A 26 -3.12 -3.71 -31.03
N TRP A 27 -2.64 -3.87 -29.80
CA TRP A 27 -2.76 -2.86 -28.76
C TRP A 27 -1.46 -2.06 -28.57
N ILE A 28 -0.34 -2.75 -28.37
CA ILE A 28 0.91 -2.15 -27.92
C ILE A 28 1.62 -1.42 -29.08
N GLY A 29 2.00 -0.16 -28.86
CA GLY A 29 2.74 0.67 -29.82
C GLY A 29 1.92 1.11 -31.04
N LYS A 30 0.59 1.00 -30.98
CA LYS A 30 -0.32 1.37 -32.09
C LYS A 30 -0.90 2.77 -31.99
N ASN A 31 -0.31 3.64 -31.16
CA ASN A 31 -0.81 4.99 -30.85
C ASN A 31 -2.29 5.00 -30.41
N LYS A 32 -2.76 3.89 -29.82
CA LYS A 32 -4.10 3.79 -29.24
C LYS A 32 -4.12 4.52 -27.90
N LYS A 33 -5.24 5.15 -27.58
CA LYS A 33 -5.51 5.65 -26.23
C LYS A 33 -6.08 4.53 -25.37
N TYR A 34 -5.69 4.50 -24.11
CA TYR A 34 -6.25 3.57 -23.14
C TYR A 34 -7.75 3.91 -23.00
N PRO A 35 -8.65 3.00 -23.40
CA PRO A 35 -10.08 3.29 -23.42
C PRO A 35 -10.64 3.47 -21.99
N ARG A 36 -11.71 4.24 -21.87
CA ARG A 36 -12.42 4.41 -20.58
C ARG A 36 -12.99 3.08 -20.06
N HIS A 37 -13.41 2.21 -20.97
CA HIS A 37 -13.89 0.85 -20.69
C HIS A 37 -13.00 -0.13 -21.46
N PRO A 38 -11.84 -0.53 -20.90
CA PRO A 38 -10.94 -1.45 -21.57
C PRO A 38 -11.55 -2.85 -21.70
N PRO A 39 -11.25 -3.57 -22.80
CA PRO A 39 -11.47 -5.02 -22.84
C PRO A 39 -10.77 -5.71 -21.67
N ARG A 40 -11.39 -6.75 -21.11
CA ARG A 40 -10.89 -7.45 -19.91
C ARG A 40 -9.46 -7.95 -20.09
N GLU A 41 -9.12 -8.43 -21.28
CA GLU A 41 -7.78 -8.93 -21.60
C GLU A 41 -6.70 -7.83 -21.55
N LEU A 42 -7.04 -6.58 -21.91
CA LEU A 42 -6.13 -5.44 -21.83
C LEU A 42 -5.97 -4.99 -20.37
N GLU A 43 -7.07 -4.93 -19.62
CA GLU A 43 -7.05 -4.61 -18.19
C GLU A 43 -6.19 -5.63 -17.43
N PHE A 44 -6.43 -6.92 -17.68
CA PHE A 44 -5.67 -8.01 -17.09
C PHE A 44 -4.18 -7.94 -17.43
N TYR A 45 -3.86 -7.68 -18.71
CA TYR A 45 -2.47 -7.52 -19.14
C TYR A 45 -1.76 -6.38 -18.39
N CYS A 46 -2.39 -5.21 -18.27
CA CYS A 46 -1.85 -4.06 -17.53
C CYS A 46 -1.73 -4.36 -16.03
N ALA A 47 -2.75 -4.98 -15.43
CA ALA A 47 -2.75 -5.40 -14.03
C ALA A 47 -1.54 -6.32 -13.75
N ARG A 48 -1.26 -7.28 -14.63
CA ARG A 48 -0.12 -8.19 -14.50
C ARG A 48 1.23 -7.47 -14.56
N GLN A 49 1.38 -6.43 -15.39
CA GLN A 49 2.61 -5.62 -15.43
C GLN A 49 2.85 -4.83 -14.13
N LEU A 50 1.77 -4.44 -13.44
CA LEU A 50 1.81 -3.68 -12.19
C LEU A 50 1.77 -4.57 -10.94
N ARG A 51 1.57 -5.89 -11.09
CA ARG A 51 1.47 -6.84 -9.98
C ARG A 51 2.81 -6.96 -9.26
N ILE A 52 2.83 -6.63 -7.97
CA ILE A 52 4.01 -6.78 -7.11
C ILE A 52 4.37 -8.28 -7.00
N PRO A 53 5.59 -8.70 -7.35
CA PRO A 53 6.04 -10.08 -7.18
C PRO A 53 5.97 -10.54 -5.72
N GLN A 54 5.71 -11.83 -5.50
CA GLN A 54 5.53 -12.37 -4.15
C GLN A 54 6.82 -12.32 -3.34
N GLU A 55 7.97 -12.49 -4.00
CA GLU A 55 9.32 -12.36 -3.45
C GLU A 55 9.53 -10.97 -2.84
N ILE A 56 9.03 -9.94 -3.53
CA ILE A 56 9.08 -8.55 -3.04
C ILE A 56 8.17 -8.39 -1.83
N LYS A 57 6.93 -8.91 -1.87
CA LYS A 57 6.01 -8.85 -0.71
C LYS A 57 6.60 -9.52 0.52
N ASN A 58 7.23 -10.69 0.35
CA ASN A 58 7.85 -11.47 1.42
C ASN A 58 9.09 -10.79 2.01
N ALA A 59 9.77 -9.93 1.26
CA ALA A 59 10.97 -9.23 1.70
C ALA A 59 10.70 -8.04 2.64
N PHE A 60 9.44 -7.62 2.80
CA PHE A 60 9.03 -6.54 3.69
C PHE A 60 8.06 -7.06 4.78
N PRO A 61 7.83 -6.28 5.86
CA PRO A 61 6.94 -6.68 6.94
C PRO A 61 5.54 -7.11 6.48
N ASN A 62 5.17 -8.35 6.83
CA ASN A 62 3.79 -8.82 6.72
C ASN A 62 2.89 -8.03 7.68
N GLN A 63 1.64 -7.75 7.29
CA GLN A 63 0.57 -7.15 8.09
C GLN A 63 0.35 -7.81 9.46
N ALA A 64 0.61 -9.12 9.55
CA ALA A 64 0.55 -9.89 10.80
C ALA A 64 1.73 -9.62 11.76
N LEU A 65 2.79 -8.92 11.33
CA LEU A 65 3.89 -8.56 12.21
C LEU A 65 3.37 -7.65 13.34
N ASN A 66 3.70 -7.98 14.58
CA ASN A 66 3.20 -7.20 15.70
C ASN A 66 3.68 -5.73 15.63
N VAL A 67 2.84 -4.82 16.10
CA VAL A 67 3.08 -3.37 16.11
C VAL A 67 4.44 -3.02 16.73
N ALA A 68 4.84 -3.73 17.78
CA ALA A 68 6.09 -3.47 18.48
C ALA A 68 7.33 -3.74 17.62
N ALA A 69 7.34 -4.87 16.90
CA ALA A 69 8.38 -5.25 15.96
C ALA A 69 8.33 -4.36 14.71
N PHE A 70 7.15 -4.13 14.15
CA PHE A 70 6.95 -3.30 12.95
C PHE A 70 7.48 -1.87 13.14
N SER A 71 7.21 -1.25 14.29
CA SER A 71 7.69 0.11 14.61
C SER A 71 9.22 0.23 14.57
N ARG A 72 9.94 -0.87 14.82
CA ARG A 72 11.41 -0.94 14.83
C ARG A 72 12.00 -1.37 13.49
N THR A 73 11.18 -1.83 12.55
CA THR A 73 11.68 -2.27 11.25
C THR A 73 12.24 -1.10 10.46
N ALA A 74 13.47 -1.29 9.95
CA ALA A 74 14.05 -0.37 8.99
C ALA A 74 13.23 -0.42 7.69
N LEU A 75 12.73 0.75 7.30
CA LEU A 75 12.03 0.96 6.03
C LEU A 75 12.73 2.10 5.29
N PRO A 76 12.68 2.12 3.95
CA PRO A 76 13.26 3.19 3.16
C PRO A 76 12.68 4.55 3.56
N ALA A 77 13.52 5.58 3.53
CA ALA A 77 13.09 6.94 3.85
C ALA A 77 12.19 7.51 2.75
N LYS A 78 11.23 8.36 3.11
CA LYS A 78 10.46 9.13 2.12
C LYS A 78 11.29 10.30 1.59
N SER A 79 11.17 10.57 0.29
CA SER A 79 11.67 11.82 -0.27
C SER A 79 10.67 12.95 -0.05
N TYR A 80 11.18 14.11 0.36
CA TYR A 80 10.43 15.35 0.50
C TYR A 80 10.73 16.34 -0.65
N ALA A 81 11.20 15.83 -1.80
CA ALA A 81 11.47 16.66 -2.96
C ALA A 81 10.18 17.33 -3.47
N LEU A 82 10.16 18.66 -3.51
CA LEU A 82 9.03 19.45 -4.00
C LEU A 82 8.92 19.47 -5.53
N VAL A 83 10.07 19.28 -6.20
CA VAL A 83 10.17 19.24 -7.66
C VAL A 83 10.49 17.82 -8.08
N PHE A 84 9.66 17.29 -8.96
CA PHE A 84 9.83 15.99 -9.59
C PHE A 84 9.49 16.12 -11.09
N PRO A 85 10.06 15.26 -11.95
CA PRO A 85 9.77 15.26 -13.38
C PRO A 85 8.31 14.91 -13.65
N ALA A 86 7.81 15.30 -14.83
CA ALA A 86 6.51 14.84 -15.31
C ALA A 86 6.52 13.31 -15.48
N ALA A 87 5.47 12.63 -15.02
CA ALA A 87 5.39 11.18 -15.00
C ALA A 87 5.65 10.52 -16.37
N GLU A 88 5.21 11.15 -17.46
CA GLU A 88 5.40 10.67 -18.83
C GLU A 88 6.89 10.54 -19.21
N THR A 89 7.74 11.41 -18.66
CA THR A 89 9.19 11.40 -18.92
C THR A 89 9.93 10.29 -18.18
N CYS A 90 9.26 9.64 -17.23
CA CYS A 90 9.82 8.54 -16.45
C CYS A 90 9.64 7.19 -17.14
N PHE A 91 8.90 7.07 -18.25
CA PHE A 91 8.75 5.79 -18.94
C PHE A 91 9.81 5.61 -20.03
N SER A 92 10.26 4.37 -20.23
CA SER A 92 11.26 4.04 -21.25
C SER A 92 10.84 2.84 -22.07
N ARG A 93 11.09 2.91 -23.38
CA ARG A 93 10.94 1.79 -24.33
C ARG A 93 12.02 0.71 -24.19
N LEU A 94 13.06 0.98 -23.40
CA LEU A 94 14.10 0.00 -23.11
C LEU A 94 13.65 -0.94 -22.00
N THR A 95 14.13 -2.18 -22.03
CA THR A 95 13.86 -3.16 -20.98
C THR A 95 14.45 -2.73 -19.64
N PRO A 96 13.89 -3.23 -18.52
CA PRO A 96 14.49 -3.06 -17.19
C PRO A 96 15.98 -3.46 -17.22
N SER A 97 16.81 -2.67 -16.54
CA SER A 97 18.26 -2.90 -16.46
C SER A 97 18.65 -3.72 -15.24
N MET A 98 17.70 -4.02 -14.37
CA MET A 98 17.92 -4.74 -13.12
C MET A 98 17.00 -5.97 -13.07
N ASP A 99 17.53 -7.06 -12.54
CA ASP A 99 16.73 -8.22 -12.17
C ASP A 99 15.95 -7.96 -10.87
N ILE A 100 15.21 -8.96 -10.40
CA ILE A 100 14.36 -8.85 -9.21
C ILE A 100 15.17 -8.61 -7.93
N ASP A 101 16.33 -9.26 -7.77
CA ASP A 101 17.16 -9.18 -6.58
C ASP A 101 17.85 -7.82 -6.49
N GLN A 102 18.42 -7.35 -7.60
CA GLN A 102 18.98 -6.00 -7.72
C GLN A 102 17.91 -4.93 -7.48
N THR A 103 16.70 -5.15 -8.00
CA THR A 103 15.58 -4.24 -7.77
C THR A 103 15.18 -4.22 -6.29
N LEU A 104 15.11 -5.37 -5.63
CA LEU A 104 14.81 -5.46 -4.20
C LEU A 104 15.84 -4.70 -3.35
N GLU A 105 17.13 -4.89 -3.61
CA GLU A 105 18.18 -4.16 -2.89
C GLU A 105 18.11 -2.66 -3.16
N SER A 106 17.78 -2.25 -4.38
CA SER A 106 17.52 -0.85 -4.71
C SER A 106 16.34 -0.27 -3.92
N LEU A 107 15.27 -1.05 -3.73
CA LEU A 107 14.07 -0.63 -3.01
C LEU A 107 14.33 -0.46 -1.51
N LYS A 108 15.19 -1.29 -0.90
CA LYS A 108 15.56 -1.19 0.51
C LYS A 108 16.46 0.02 0.81
N THR A 109 17.33 0.39 -0.14
CA THR A 109 18.40 1.35 0.08
C THR A 109 18.08 2.76 -0.41
N ARG A 110 17.27 2.89 -1.48
CA ARG A 110 16.95 4.18 -2.07
C ARG A 110 15.78 4.86 -1.34
N PRO A 111 15.79 6.19 -1.21
CA PRO A 111 14.61 6.91 -0.76
C PRO A 111 13.41 6.70 -1.68
N LEU A 112 12.22 6.53 -1.10
CA LEU A 112 10.97 6.44 -1.85
C LEU A 112 10.71 7.75 -2.60
N PRO A 113 10.15 7.70 -3.82
CA PRO A 113 9.74 8.91 -4.53
C PRO A 113 8.60 9.64 -3.79
N PRO A 114 8.40 10.95 -4.05
CA PRO A 114 7.26 11.68 -3.49
C PRO A 114 5.93 11.02 -3.87
N ILE A 115 4.97 10.98 -2.94
CA ILE A 115 3.69 10.28 -3.17
C ILE A 115 2.95 10.82 -4.41
N LYS A 116 2.98 12.13 -4.63
CA LYS A 116 2.33 12.76 -5.79
C LYS A 116 2.90 12.23 -7.11
N LEU A 117 4.22 12.06 -7.21
CA LEU A 117 4.84 11.44 -8.40
C LEU A 117 4.39 9.98 -8.56
N VAL A 118 4.32 9.21 -7.48
CA VAL A 118 3.88 7.80 -7.55
C VAL A 118 2.43 7.69 -8.02
N ASP A 119 1.56 8.57 -7.53
CA ASP A 119 0.16 8.61 -7.96
C ASP A 119 0.04 8.99 -9.46
N GLU A 120 0.81 9.98 -9.93
CA GLU A 120 0.87 10.38 -11.35
C GLU A 120 1.43 9.25 -12.24
N LEU A 121 2.49 8.56 -11.79
CA LEU A 121 3.05 7.39 -12.47
C LEU A 121 2.03 6.26 -12.56
N ASN A 122 1.30 5.98 -11.47
CA ASN A 122 0.31 4.92 -11.44
C ASN A 122 -0.85 5.21 -12.40
N GLN A 123 -1.29 6.47 -12.48
CA GLN A 123 -2.31 6.91 -13.44
C GLN A 123 -1.83 6.82 -14.89
N ALA A 124 -0.58 7.21 -15.16
CA ALA A 124 -0.01 7.19 -16.51
C ALA A 124 0.44 5.79 -16.98
N ALA A 125 0.68 4.84 -16.06
CA ALA A 125 1.28 3.54 -16.36
C ALA A 125 0.51 2.74 -17.43
N ARG A 126 -0.82 2.72 -17.35
CA ARG A 126 -1.67 1.97 -18.30
C ARG A 126 -1.49 2.47 -19.74
N GLN A 127 -1.46 3.79 -19.92
CA GLN A 127 -1.20 4.40 -21.23
C GLN A 127 0.26 4.16 -21.65
N ALA A 128 1.22 4.29 -20.74
CA ALA A 128 2.63 4.07 -21.06
C ALA A 128 2.92 2.64 -21.54
N ILE A 129 2.29 1.63 -20.92
CA ILE A 129 2.33 0.23 -21.36
C ILE A 129 1.77 0.12 -22.79
N LEU A 130 0.61 0.73 -23.05
CA LEU A 130 -0.03 0.72 -24.37
C LEU A 130 0.82 1.42 -25.44
N ASP A 131 1.57 2.46 -25.06
CA ASP A 131 2.50 3.17 -25.93
C ASP A 131 3.80 2.38 -26.22
N GLY A 132 3.94 1.19 -25.64
CA GLY A 132 5.08 0.30 -25.85
C GLY A 132 6.29 0.61 -24.97
N ASN A 133 6.10 1.32 -23.86
CA ASN A 133 7.14 1.42 -22.84
C ASN A 133 7.26 0.09 -22.10
N LEU A 134 8.49 -0.26 -21.70
CA LEU A 134 8.84 -1.54 -21.07
C LEU A 134 9.36 -1.36 -19.65
N SER A 135 9.68 -0.14 -19.24
CA SER A 135 10.27 0.15 -17.93
C SER A 135 9.95 1.56 -17.44
N VAL A 136 10.19 1.79 -16.15
CA VAL A 136 10.15 3.10 -15.49
C VAL A 136 11.56 3.50 -15.04
N VAL A 137 11.89 4.77 -15.17
CA VAL A 137 13.15 5.40 -14.79
C VAL A 137 12.88 6.30 -13.61
N ASP A 138 13.60 6.10 -12.52
CA ASP A 138 13.66 7.09 -11.45
C ASP A 138 14.65 8.18 -11.87
N SER A 139 14.20 9.42 -12.04
CA SER A 139 15.05 10.54 -12.48
C SER A 139 16.21 10.82 -11.53
N ARG A 140 16.12 10.36 -10.27
CA ARG A 140 17.21 10.46 -9.28
C ARG A 140 18.33 9.44 -9.56
N PHE A 141 18.03 8.40 -10.34
CA PHE A 141 18.93 7.30 -10.71
C PHE A 141 18.80 6.97 -12.21
N PRO A 142 19.17 7.90 -13.12
CA PRO A 142 18.85 7.82 -14.54
C PRO A 142 19.51 6.65 -15.28
N SER A 143 20.56 6.06 -14.71
CA SER A 143 21.21 4.85 -15.26
C SER A 143 20.40 3.57 -15.04
N THR A 144 19.37 3.61 -14.17
CA THR A 144 18.59 2.42 -13.81
C THR A 144 17.18 2.45 -14.38
N ARG A 145 16.79 1.34 -14.98
CA ARG A 145 15.45 1.07 -15.50
C ARG A 145 14.81 -0.04 -14.69
N LEU A 146 13.63 0.25 -14.16
CA LEU A 146 12.86 -0.58 -13.25
C LEU A 146 11.65 -1.17 -13.98
N SER A 147 11.18 -2.32 -13.53
CA SER A 147 9.94 -2.91 -14.05
C SER A 147 8.72 -2.09 -13.61
N PHE A 148 7.60 -2.19 -14.34
CA PHE A 148 6.37 -1.45 -14.03
C PHE A 148 5.82 -1.73 -12.62
N TRP A 149 5.91 -2.96 -12.13
CA TRP A 149 5.45 -3.34 -10.79
C TRP A 149 6.09 -2.53 -9.67
N VAL A 150 7.25 -1.89 -9.91
CA VAL A 150 7.91 -1.02 -8.93
C VAL A 150 7.07 0.20 -8.57
N ILE A 151 6.22 0.69 -9.49
CA ILE A 151 5.29 1.80 -9.20
C ILE A 151 4.32 1.41 -8.08
N ALA A 152 3.72 0.22 -8.19
CA ALA A 152 2.84 -0.33 -7.17
C ALA A 152 3.59 -0.59 -5.85
N THR A 153 4.83 -1.11 -5.93
CA THR A 153 5.67 -1.32 -4.75
C THR A 153 6.01 -0.02 -4.03
N TRP A 154 6.33 1.06 -4.74
CA TRP A 154 6.57 2.36 -4.12
C TRP A 154 5.35 2.87 -3.36
N ARG A 155 4.16 2.79 -3.97
CA ARG A 155 2.92 3.19 -3.30
C ARG A 155 2.70 2.40 -2.01
N TRP A 156 2.80 1.07 -2.11
CA TRP A 156 2.65 0.17 -0.97
C TRP A 156 3.66 0.46 0.16
N LEU A 157 4.93 0.70 -0.18
CA LEU A 157 5.95 1.05 0.80
C LEU A 157 5.72 2.43 1.43
N ILE A 158 5.22 3.41 0.68
CA ILE A 158 4.86 4.73 1.22
C ILE A 158 3.77 4.59 2.28
N ASP A 159 2.74 3.79 1.99
CA ASP A 159 1.63 3.51 2.91
C ASP A 159 2.13 2.77 4.16
N MET A 160 3.03 1.80 3.99
CA MET A 160 3.66 1.08 5.10
C MET A 160 4.50 2.01 5.99
N VAL A 161 5.25 2.96 5.40
CA VAL A 161 5.99 3.95 6.18
C VAL A 161 5.03 4.88 6.95
N ASP A 162 3.94 5.33 6.34
CA ASP A 162 2.92 6.13 7.05
C ASP A 162 2.32 5.35 8.22
N ALA A 163 1.93 4.10 8.00
CA ALA A 163 1.41 3.23 9.03
C ALA A 163 2.40 3.06 10.18
N ARG A 164 3.70 2.93 9.88
CA ARG A 164 4.74 2.81 10.91
C ARG A 164 4.84 4.09 11.76
N GLU A 165 4.81 5.26 11.14
CA GLU A 165 4.86 6.52 11.88
C GLU A 165 3.58 6.77 12.70
N GLU A 166 2.41 6.38 12.19
CA GLU A 166 1.16 6.39 12.97
C GLU A 166 1.25 5.48 14.20
N TRP A 167 1.75 4.25 14.04
CA TRP A 167 1.94 3.32 15.16
C TRP A 167 2.96 3.80 16.18
N LYS A 168 4.06 4.42 15.74
CA LYS A 168 5.03 5.04 16.67
C LYS A 168 4.36 6.13 17.51
N ALA A 169 3.63 7.05 16.88
CA ALA A 169 2.92 8.10 17.59
C ALA A 169 1.89 7.56 18.59
N ALA A 170 1.13 6.52 18.21
CA ALA A 170 0.18 5.86 19.09
C ALA A 170 0.86 5.22 20.31
N ARG A 171 1.99 4.53 20.10
CA ARG A 171 2.77 3.92 21.18
C ARG A 171 3.35 4.97 22.12
N ASP A 172 3.96 6.02 21.59
CA ASP A 172 4.51 7.12 22.38
C ASP A 172 3.42 7.82 23.21
N TRP A 173 2.18 7.87 22.71
CA TRP A 173 1.03 8.38 23.45
C TRP A 173 0.63 7.47 24.62
N VAL A 174 0.58 6.16 24.37
CA VAL A 174 0.26 5.15 25.40
C VAL A 174 1.33 5.13 26.48
N ASP A 175 2.60 5.06 26.09
CA ASP A 175 3.74 4.95 27.00
C ASP A 175 3.83 6.15 27.94
N ARG A 176 3.52 7.37 27.47
CA ARG A 176 3.46 8.58 28.32
C ARG A 176 2.36 8.55 29.40
N ARG A 177 1.36 7.68 29.26
CA ARG A 177 0.19 7.59 30.17
C ARG A 177 0.19 6.34 31.03
N ARG A 178 1.20 5.48 30.88
CA ARG A 178 1.37 4.28 31.72
C ARG A 178 1.56 4.68 33.18
N GLY A 179 1.00 3.88 34.10
CA GLY A 179 0.94 4.21 35.53
C GLY A 179 -0.05 5.31 35.92
N ALA A 180 -0.41 6.22 35.01
CA ALA A 180 -1.46 7.22 35.23
C ALA A 180 -2.87 6.69 34.88
N LEU A 181 -2.97 5.84 33.86
CA LEU A 181 -4.22 5.22 33.42
C LEU A 181 -4.06 3.71 33.32
N VAL A 182 -4.86 2.95 34.08
CA VAL A 182 -4.89 1.47 33.99
C VAL A 182 -5.13 0.99 32.55
N ALA A 183 -6.02 1.67 31.83
CA ALA A 183 -6.30 1.39 30.42
C ALA A 183 -5.07 1.56 29.50
N ALA A 184 -4.12 2.44 29.85
CA ALA A 184 -2.89 2.61 29.06
C ALA A 184 -1.95 1.40 29.24
N ASP A 185 -1.87 0.82 30.44
CA ASP A 185 -1.09 -0.39 30.67
C ASP A 185 -1.69 -1.60 29.96
N GLU A 186 -3.02 -1.74 29.97
CA GLU A 186 -3.72 -2.77 29.20
C GLU A 186 -3.52 -2.60 27.69
N ALA A 187 -3.66 -1.37 27.18
CA ALA A 187 -3.42 -1.05 25.78
C ALA A 187 -1.98 -1.40 25.37
N ALA A 188 -0.99 -1.04 26.19
CA ALA A 188 0.41 -1.36 25.94
C ALA A 188 0.63 -2.87 25.79
N GLN A 189 0.03 -3.69 26.66
CA GLN A 189 0.12 -5.15 26.56
C GLN A 189 -0.54 -5.69 25.29
N ARG A 190 -1.70 -5.15 24.90
CA ARG A 190 -2.41 -5.57 23.68
C ARG A 190 -1.59 -5.25 22.42
N LEU A 191 -0.96 -4.08 22.36
CA LEU A 191 -0.12 -3.67 21.23
C LEU A 191 1.09 -4.59 20.98
N LEU A 192 1.51 -5.39 21.97
CA LEU A 192 2.59 -6.38 21.78
C LEU A 192 2.17 -7.56 20.91
N THR A 193 0.87 -7.84 20.83
CA THR A 193 0.31 -9.02 20.13
C THR A 193 -0.46 -8.66 18.87
N LEU A 194 -0.89 -7.41 18.75
CA LEU A 194 -1.67 -6.92 17.63
C LEU A 194 -0.79 -6.78 16.37
N GLY A 195 -1.21 -7.40 15.26
CA GLY A 195 -0.61 -7.17 13.94
C GLY A 195 -0.81 -5.72 13.48
N TRP A 196 0.15 -5.15 12.75
CA TRP A 196 0.12 -3.71 12.43
C TRP A 196 -0.99 -3.30 11.46
N ASP A 197 -1.51 -4.22 10.65
CA ASP A 197 -2.62 -3.91 9.73
C ASP A 197 -3.46 -5.15 9.39
N VAL A 198 -3.92 -5.86 10.42
CA VAL A 198 -4.77 -7.06 10.31
C VAL A 198 -6.25 -6.68 10.36
N GLN A 199 -7.09 -7.45 9.68
CA GLN A 199 -8.54 -7.34 9.82
C GLN A 199 -8.98 -7.88 11.19
N LEU A 200 -9.78 -7.10 11.91
CA LEU A 200 -10.34 -7.47 13.20
C LEU A 200 -11.74 -8.05 13.05
N ALA A 201 -12.24 -8.67 14.12
CA ALA A 201 -13.56 -9.31 14.13
C ALA A 201 -14.73 -8.33 13.82
N ALA A 202 -14.51 -7.03 13.95
CA ALA A 202 -15.49 -5.99 13.60
C ALA A 202 -15.44 -5.57 12.12
N GLY A 203 -14.61 -6.22 11.29
CA GLY A 203 -14.40 -5.88 9.88
C GLY A 203 -13.34 -4.81 9.66
N GLU A 204 -13.01 -4.01 10.69
CA GLU A 204 -12.05 -2.91 10.62
C GLU A 204 -10.59 -3.37 10.71
N ARG A 205 -9.68 -2.55 10.19
CA ARG A 205 -8.23 -2.82 10.21
C ARG A 205 -7.58 -2.29 11.49
N SER A 206 -6.62 -3.03 12.03
CA SER A 206 -5.91 -2.63 13.25
C SER A 206 -5.23 -1.25 13.15
N LEU A 207 -4.77 -0.84 11.96
CA LEU A 207 -4.17 0.47 11.74
C LEU A 207 -5.11 1.64 12.11
N GLN A 208 -6.42 1.48 11.95
CA GLN A 208 -7.37 2.53 12.35
C GLN A 208 -7.36 2.80 13.86
N PHE A 209 -7.02 1.80 14.68
CA PHE A 209 -6.88 1.96 16.12
C PHE A 209 -5.66 2.81 16.48
N ALA A 210 -4.58 2.76 15.69
CA ALA A 210 -3.41 3.61 15.90
C ALA A 210 -3.82 5.10 15.91
N ARG A 211 -4.73 5.48 15.00
CA ARG A 211 -5.26 6.84 14.91
C ARG A 211 -6.09 7.22 16.13
N ALA A 212 -6.97 6.32 16.56
CA ALA A 212 -7.85 6.56 17.71
C ALA A 212 -7.12 6.65 19.06
N ILE A 213 -6.00 5.93 19.19
CA ILE A 213 -5.16 5.95 20.39
C ILE A 213 -4.23 7.18 20.41
N SER A 214 -4.06 7.87 19.29
CA SER A 214 -3.24 9.09 19.19
C SER A 214 -4.03 10.37 19.49
N ASP A 215 -3.37 11.52 19.59
CA ASP A 215 -4.03 12.85 19.73
C ASP A 215 -4.77 13.29 18.44
N ARG A 216 -5.12 12.37 17.54
CA ARG A 216 -5.84 12.66 16.29
C ARG A 216 -7.35 12.52 16.49
N MET A 217 -8.09 13.21 15.64
CA MET A 217 -9.55 13.15 15.64
C MET A 217 -10.03 11.71 15.37
N VAL A 218 -10.94 11.23 16.21
CA VAL A 218 -11.60 9.93 16.05
C VAL A 218 -12.43 9.95 14.76
N THR A 219 -12.31 8.90 13.95
CA THR A 219 -13.09 8.75 12.72
C THR A 219 -14.48 8.20 13.01
N ASP A 220 -15.46 8.47 12.15
CA ASP A 220 -16.84 7.99 12.31
C ASP A 220 -16.91 6.47 12.52
N GLY A 221 -16.17 5.69 11.71
CA GLY A 221 -16.13 4.22 11.88
C GLY A 221 -15.61 3.77 13.26
N MET A 222 -14.72 4.53 13.90
CA MET A 222 -14.27 4.21 15.26
C MET A 222 -15.36 4.53 16.30
N MET A 223 -16.13 5.61 16.09
CA MET A 223 -17.30 5.90 16.93
C MET A 223 -18.32 4.78 16.83
N ASP A 224 -18.58 4.26 15.64
CA ASP A 224 -19.49 3.13 15.44
C ASP A 224 -19.02 1.85 16.16
N ILE A 225 -17.71 1.56 16.15
CA ILE A 225 -17.13 0.47 16.94
C ILE A 225 -17.36 0.69 18.43
N MET A 226 -17.09 1.90 18.93
CA MET A 226 -17.27 2.23 20.34
C MET A 226 -18.74 2.09 20.77
N ILE A 227 -19.68 2.58 19.97
CA ILE A 227 -21.12 2.44 20.18
C ILE A 227 -21.51 0.96 20.20
N THR A 228 -21.07 0.19 19.21
CA THR A 228 -21.34 -1.26 19.13
C THR A 228 -20.83 -2.01 20.38
N VAL A 229 -19.65 -1.64 20.89
CA VAL A 229 -19.08 -2.25 22.11
C VAL A 229 -19.89 -1.87 23.35
N LEU A 230 -20.36 -0.61 23.44
CA LEU A 230 -21.21 -0.16 24.53
C LEU A 230 -22.58 -0.88 24.52
N GLU A 231 -23.22 -0.98 23.36
CA GLU A 231 -24.48 -1.71 23.18
C GLU A 231 -24.36 -3.18 23.60
N LYS A 232 -23.28 -3.85 23.19
CA LYS A 232 -23.01 -5.25 23.60
C LYS A 232 -22.82 -5.38 25.11
N ARG A 233 -22.13 -4.43 25.75
CA ARG A 233 -21.96 -4.43 27.22
C ARG A 233 -23.27 -4.21 27.94
N ILE A 234 -24.07 -3.23 27.52
CA ILE A 234 -25.39 -2.92 28.10
C ILE A 234 -26.32 -4.14 27.98
N SER A 235 -26.31 -4.79 26.81
CA SER A 235 -27.11 -6.00 26.56
C SER A 235 -26.68 -7.16 27.46
N ALA A 236 -25.38 -7.41 27.62
CA ALA A 236 -24.88 -8.48 28.48
C ALA A 236 -25.24 -8.29 29.96
N THR A 237 -25.30 -7.05 30.44
CA THR A 237 -25.72 -6.75 31.82
C THR A 237 -27.22 -6.99 32.04
N HIS A 238 -28.06 -6.77 31.02
CA HIS A 238 -29.51 -7.01 31.11
C HIS A 238 -29.88 -8.49 31.25
N TYR A 239 -29.05 -9.42 30.77
CA TYR A 239 -29.30 -10.87 30.90
C TYR A 239 -28.91 -11.47 32.25
N LEU A 240 -28.34 -10.66 33.16
CA LEU A 240 -27.90 -11.11 34.49
C LEU A 240 -28.87 -10.72 35.62
N TYR A 241 -30.04 -10.17 35.28
CA TYR A 241 -31.12 -9.81 36.21
C TYR A 241 -32.45 -10.41 35.75
#